data_AF-A0A2E4ED55-F1
#
_entry.id   AF-A0A2E4ED55-F1
#
_cell.length_a   1.000
_cell.length_b   1.000
_cell.length_c   1.000
_cell.angle_alpha   90.00
_cell.angle_beta   90.00
_cell.angle_gamma   90.00
#
_symmetry.space_group_name_H-M   'P 1'
#
loop_
_entity.id
_entity.type
_entity.pdbx_description
1 polymer ?
#
loop_
_entity_poly.entity_id
_entity_poly.type
_entity_poly.pdbx_seq_one_letter_code
_entity_poly.pdbx_strand_id
1 'polypeptide(L)'
;MLRQILVVLFLLNSFFASTFAQGNADFTTRILFIYDASNSMNGSWNNGRKHQIAKKLLTQTVDSLKSVENLQIALRVYGHQKNYRHGQDCNDTKLEVPFAYNNHEKVKTKLGEITPMGTTPIAMTLEKASGDFTPCSTCRNIIILITDGVEECGGDPCTISMKLQRKGIILKPFVIGIGLDMNFRKSFECLGTFYNVNNEATFKNVLGIVISQALNKTTAQVNLVDAGKNPSETNVGVTLYDHSSKREIFSFVHTMNAYGNPDTLDLEASFTYDLVAHTIPPVRKDSLVMIPGKHNILSVDAPQGFIYLKSPRFNSREEILTLVRKHGSFETINVQALKSTVKYVTGFYDLEVLTHPRLRINDIAVSQSHTTTVNIPTPGLLTVNKGQKGMGEIYQRKNGKLELVVRLNVNLSRESYYMLPGKYIVLYRPKGAKSSMFTIEKEIEIIEGSSASLNL
;
A
#
# COMPACT_ATOMS: atom_id res chain seq x y z
N MET A 1 -44.56 -22.14 -53.07
CA MET A 1 -43.30 -22.81 -52.66
C MET A 1 -42.27 -21.71 -52.41
N LEU A 2 -42.22 -21.15 -51.20
CA LEU A 2 -41.44 -21.60 -50.04
C LEU A 2 -39.94 -21.25 -50.15
N ARG A 3 -39.53 -20.22 -49.38
CA ARG A 3 -38.21 -20.01 -48.70
C ARG A 3 -36.97 -19.83 -49.61
N GLN A 4 -36.02 -18.93 -49.38
CA GLN A 4 -35.50 -18.39 -48.12
C GLN A 4 -34.66 -17.12 -48.41
N ILE A 5 -34.86 -16.08 -47.59
CA ILE A 5 -34.07 -14.86 -47.52
C ILE A 5 -32.88 -15.12 -46.59
N LEU A 6 -31.64 -14.85 -47.03
CA LEU A 6 -30.45 -14.83 -46.18
C LEU A 6 -29.90 -13.40 -46.12
N VAL A 7 -30.41 -12.62 -45.16
CA VAL A 7 -29.82 -11.34 -44.75
C VAL A 7 -28.68 -11.66 -43.78
N VAL A 8 -27.44 -11.42 -44.22
CA VAL A 8 -26.25 -11.50 -43.37
C VAL A 8 -26.23 -10.26 -42.47
N LEU A 9 -26.63 -10.46 -41.22
CA LEU A 9 -26.59 -9.49 -40.15
C LEU A 9 -25.14 -9.29 -39.70
N PHE A 10 -24.53 -8.17 -40.07
CA PHE A 10 -23.20 -7.75 -39.61
C PHE A 10 -23.32 -7.30 -38.15
N LEU A 11 -23.12 -8.22 -37.21
CA LEU A 11 -23.04 -7.93 -35.78
C LEU A 11 -21.75 -7.16 -35.48
N LEU A 12 -21.88 -5.82 -35.42
CA LEU A 12 -20.91 -4.94 -34.75
C LEU A 12 -20.83 -5.36 -33.27
N ASN A 13 -19.80 -6.12 -32.93
CA ASN A 13 -19.37 -6.30 -31.55
C ASN A 13 -18.70 -5.00 -31.08
N SER A 14 -19.52 -4.06 -30.63
CA SER A 14 -19.07 -2.96 -29.78
C SER A 14 -18.62 -3.54 -28.45
N PHE A 15 -17.35 -3.92 -28.35
CA PHE A 15 -16.66 -4.05 -27.08
C PHE A 15 -16.68 -2.67 -26.42
N PHE A 16 -17.69 -2.41 -25.60
CA PHE A 16 -17.59 -1.40 -24.56
C PHE A 16 -16.49 -1.87 -23.62
N ALA A 17 -15.27 -1.38 -23.84
CA ALA A 17 -14.25 -1.38 -22.82
C ALA A 17 -14.79 -0.52 -21.68
N SER A 18 -15.31 -1.17 -20.64
CA SER A 18 -15.53 -0.55 -19.34
C SER A 18 -14.17 -0.04 -18.87
N THR A 19 -13.88 1.22 -19.15
CA THR A 19 -12.85 1.96 -18.46
C THR A 19 -13.28 1.99 -17.01
N PHE A 20 -12.69 1.12 -16.19
CA PHE A 20 -12.67 1.33 -14.75
C PHE A 20 -11.84 2.59 -14.51
N ALA A 21 -12.47 3.75 -14.64
CA ALA A 21 -12.01 4.94 -13.97
C ALA A 21 -12.01 4.59 -12.48
N GLN A 22 -10.82 4.48 -11.87
CA GLN A 22 -10.71 4.59 -10.42
C GLN A 22 -11.20 5.99 -10.07
N GLY A 23 -12.51 6.09 -9.79
CA GLY A 23 -13.08 7.31 -9.27
C GLY A 23 -12.38 7.62 -7.95
N ASN A 24 -11.85 8.83 -7.84
CA ASN A 24 -11.45 9.39 -6.55
C ASN A 24 -12.59 9.11 -5.56
N ALA A 25 -12.36 8.23 -4.59
CA ALA A 25 -13.38 7.86 -3.63
C ALA A 25 -13.71 9.11 -2.83
N ASP A 26 -14.90 9.67 -3.07
CA ASP A 26 -15.37 10.83 -2.33
C ASP A 26 -15.73 10.35 -0.91
N PHE A 27 -14.82 10.60 0.04
CA PHE A 27 -14.96 10.08 1.40
C PHE A 27 -16.14 10.77 2.11
N THR A 28 -17.06 9.98 2.66
CA THR A 28 -18.07 10.52 3.56
C THR A 28 -17.44 10.77 4.93
N THR A 29 -17.43 12.03 5.38
CA THR A 29 -16.98 12.34 6.74
C THR A 29 -18.13 12.11 7.71
N ARG A 30 -17.88 11.41 8.82
CA ARG A 30 -18.85 11.08 9.86
C ARG A 30 -18.36 11.63 11.19
N ILE A 31 -19.06 12.63 11.74
CA ILE A 31 -18.70 13.27 13.01
C ILE A 31 -19.72 12.87 14.08
N LEU A 32 -19.27 12.12 15.09
CA LEU A 32 -20.02 11.91 16.33
C LEU A 32 -19.62 12.97 17.35
N PHE A 33 -20.55 13.85 17.69
CA PHE A 33 -20.40 14.70 18.86
C PHE A 33 -20.76 13.90 20.12
N ILE A 34 -19.84 13.86 21.08
CA ILE A 34 -20.09 13.33 22.41
C ILE A 34 -20.13 14.49 23.39
N TYR A 35 -21.30 14.73 23.97
CA TYR A 35 -21.53 15.83 24.88
C TYR A 35 -21.61 15.35 26.34
N ASP A 36 -20.77 15.93 27.19
CA ASP A 36 -20.83 15.77 28.64
C ASP A 36 -22.00 16.55 29.22
N ALA A 37 -22.94 15.83 29.83
CA ALA A 37 -24.03 16.37 30.60
C ALA A 37 -23.96 15.88 32.06
N SER A 38 -22.76 15.59 32.58
CA SER A 38 -22.57 15.30 33.99
C SER A 38 -22.91 16.51 34.86
N ASN A 39 -23.12 16.27 36.16
CA ASN A 39 -23.39 17.35 37.10
C ASN A 39 -22.25 18.38 37.17
N SER A 40 -21.01 18.00 36.87
CA SER A 40 -19.85 18.91 36.91
C SER A 40 -19.94 20.06 35.88
N MET A 41 -20.64 19.83 34.76
CA MET A 41 -20.94 20.84 33.72
C MET A 41 -21.89 21.95 34.18
N ASN A 42 -22.51 21.83 35.37
CA ASN A 42 -23.25 22.93 36.01
C ASN A 42 -22.33 24.01 36.62
N GLY A 43 -21.02 23.75 36.71
CA GLY A 43 -20.04 24.71 37.21
C GLY A 43 -19.94 25.99 36.38
N SER A 44 -19.46 27.06 37.02
CA SER A 44 -19.21 28.35 36.39
C SER A 44 -17.93 28.31 35.55
N TRP A 45 -17.93 29.01 34.42
CA TRP A 45 -16.76 29.21 33.57
C TRP A 45 -16.83 30.57 32.88
N ASN A 46 -15.92 31.49 33.24
CA ASN A 46 -15.94 32.89 32.83
C ASN A 46 -17.32 33.54 33.08
N ASN A 47 -18.05 33.87 32.01
CA ASN A 47 -19.28 34.66 32.03
C ASN A 47 -20.57 33.83 31.99
N GLY A 48 -20.51 32.52 32.24
CA GLY A 48 -21.69 31.64 32.23
C GLY A 48 -21.43 30.27 32.83
N ARG A 49 -22.42 29.36 32.76
CA ARG A 49 -22.19 27.96 33.12
C ARG A 49 -21.50 27.22 31.97
N LYS A 50 -20.63 26.24 32.31
CA LYS A 50 -19.90 25.43 31.31
C LYS A 50 -20.85 24.83 30.27
N HIS A 51 -21.95 24.22 30.71
CA HIS A 51 -22.94 23.63 29.81
C HIS A 51 -23.61 24.64 28.86
N GLN A 52 -23.86 25.88 29.30
CA GLN A 52 -24.50 26.90 28.47
C GLN A 52 -23.57 27.30 27.33
N ILE A 53 -22.30 27.50 27.66
CA ILE A 53 -21.27 27.89 26.71
C ILE A 53 -20.98 26.74 25.73
N ALA A 54 -20.81 25.51 26.25
CA ALA A 54 -20.60 24.32 25.44
C ALA A 54 -21.74 24.08 24.44
N LYS A 55 -23.00 24.17 24.89
CA LYS A 55 -24.17 24.09 23.99
C LYS A 55 -24.16 25.16 22.93
N LYS A 56 -23.97 26.43 23.31
CA LYS A 56 -23.93 27.57 22.37
C LYS A 56 -22.90 27.32 21.26
N LEU A 57 -21.71 26.89 21.64
CA LEU A 57 -20.60 26.67 20.70
C LEU A 57 -20.81 25.44 19.83
N LEU A 58 -21.32 24.35 20.39
CA LEU A 58 -21.71 23.17 19.61
C LEU A 58 -22.83 23.49 18.62
N THR A 59 -23.84 24.25 19.02
CA THR A 59 -24.91 24.72 18.13
C THR A 59 -24.34 25.54 16.97
N GLN A 60 -23.48 26.53 17.25
CA GLN A 60 -22.82 27.33 16.22
C GLN A 60 -21.96 26.48 15.27
N THR A 61 -21.29 25.48 15.84
CA THR A 61 -20.45 24.56 15.09
C THR A 61 -21.28 23.69 14.15
N VAL A 62 -22.35 23.09 14.66
CA VAL A 62 -23.30 22.32 13.86
C VAL A 62 -23.92 23.20 12.78
N ASP A 63 -24.24 24.47 13.05
CA ASP A 63 -24.71 25.38 12.01
C ASP A 63 -23.65 25.64 10.92
N SER A 64 -22.37 25.80 11.28
CA SER A 64 -21.29 26.00 10.31
C SER A 64 -21.06 24.80 9.39
N LEU A 65 -21.49 23.61 9.81
CA LEU A 65 -21.33 22.36 9.06
C LEU A 65 -22.41 22.13 7.99
N LYS A 66 -23.40 23.02 7.86
CA LYS A 66 -24.52 22.86 6.91
C LYS A 66 -24.11 22.90 5.45
N SER A 67 -23.09 23.68 5.11
CA SER A 67 -22.60 23.84 3.73
C SER A 67 -21.59 22.76 3.31
N VAL A 68 -21.32 21.78 4.18
CA VAL A 68 -20.32 20.74 3.94
C VAL A 68 -21.00 19.55 3.28
N GLU A 69 -20.55 19.23 2.06
CA GLU A 69 -21.03 18.05 1.33
C GLU A 69 -20.46 16.75 1.93
N ASN A 70 -21.14 15.62 1.67
CA ASN A 70 -20.74 14.29 2.12
C ASN A 70 -20.45 14.17 3.63
N LEU A 71 -21.22 14.91 4.44
CA LEU A 71 -21.09 14.92 5.89
C LEU A 71 -22.29 14.29 6.58
N GLN A 72 -22.03 13.29 7.43
CA GLN A 72 -23.00 12.79 8.40
C GLN A 72 -22.61 13.24 9.81
N ILE A 73 -23.59 13.66 10.60
CA ILE A 73 -23.36 14.02 12.00
C ILE A 73 -24.31 13.27 12.92
N ALA A 74 -23.85 13.00 14.14
CA ALA A 74 -24.59 12.32 15.19
C ALA A 74 -24.31 12.98 16.55
N LEU A 75 -25.16 12.71 17.53
CA LEU A 75 -25.03 13.19 18.90
C LEU A 75 -25.23 12.04 19.89
N ARG A 76 -24.17 11.74 20.65
CA ARG A 76 -24.22 10.91 21.86
C ARG A 76 -24.01 11.79 23.08
N VAL A 77 -24.68 11.44 24.16
CA VAL A 77 -24.68 12.22 25.40
C VAL A 77 -24.54 11.27 26.57
N TYR A 78 -23.80 11.68 27.58
CA TYR A 78 -23.70 10.95 28.84
C TYR A 78 -23.99 11.85 30.04
N GLY A 79 -24.45 11.25 31.14
CA GLY A 79 -24.77 11.96 32.38
C GLY A 79 -26.09 12.75 32.34
N HIS A 80 -26.91 12.63 31.29
CA HIS A 80 -28.18 13.37 31.21
C HIS A 80 -29.40 12.55 31.62
N GLN A 81 -29.28 11.23 31.80
CA GLN A 81 -30.44 10.36 32.03
C GLN A 81 -30.78 10.18 33.50
N LYS A 82 -29.75 10.10 34.38
CA LYS A 82 -29.95 9.88 35.81
C LYS A 82 -29.36 11.02 36.63
N ASN A 83 -30.12 11.49 37.61
CA ASN A 83 -29.63 12.51 38.53
C ASN A 83 -28.62 11.90 39.52
N TYR A 84 -27.43 12.51 39.61
CA TYR A 84 -26.30 12.11 40.44
C TYR A 84 -26.68 11.93 41.93
N ARG A 85 -27.68 12.68 42.42
CA ARG A 85 -28.18 12.54 43.81
C ARG A 85 -28.80 11.17 44.12
N HIS A 86 -29.17 10.40 43.10
CA HIS A 86 -29.73 9.05 43.24
C HIS A 86 -28.66 7.95 43.01
N GLY A 87 -27.39 8.30 43.20
CA GLY A 87 -26.24 7.41 43.05
C GLY A 87 -25.67 7.38 41.63
N GLN A 88 -24.38 7.02 41.54
CA GLN A 88 -23.64 6.95 40.28
C GLN A 88 -24.28 5.95 39.30
N ASP A 89 -24.30 6.31 38.01
CA ASP A 89 -24.71 5.42 36.93
C ASP A 89 -23.68 5.43 35.82
N CYS A 90 -22.88 4.38 35.80
CA CYS A 90 -21.78 4.21 34.86
C CYS A 90 -22.22 3.71 33.48
N ASN A 91 -23.53 3.49 33.29
CA ASN A 91 -24.13 3.13 32.02
C ASN A 91 -24.91 4.29 31.37
N ASP A 92 -24.97 5.46 32.02
CA ASP A 92 -25.66 6.68 31.56
C ASP A 92 -24.97 7.27 30.33
N THR A 93 -25.25 6.69 29.17
CA THR A 93 -24.76 7.14 27.87
C THR A 93 -25.67 6.65 26.75
N LYS A 94 -26.12 7.58 25.91
CA LYS A 94 -27.12 7.30 24.87
C LYS A 94 -26.83 8.06 23.58
N LEU A 95 -27.01 7.37 22.46
CA LEU A 95 -27.07 7.98 21.13
C LEU A 95 -28.43 8.66 21.00
N GLU A 96 -28.46 9.97 21.22
CA GLU A 96 -29.68 10.76 21.18
C GLU A 96 -30.08 11.13 19.75
N VAL A 97 -29.09 11.31 18.87
CA VAL A 97 -29.32 11.52 17.44
C VAL A 97 -28.39 10.60 16.64
N PRO A 98 -28.91 9.61 15.90
CA PRO A 98 -28.09 8.73 15.08
C PRO A 98 -27.51 9.43 13.86
N PHE A 99 -26.50 8.83 13.22
CA PHE A 99 -25.89 9.35 12.00
C PHE A 99 -26.91 9.51 10.87
N ALA A 100 -26.94 10.71 10.31
CA ALA A 100 -27.68 11.01 9.08
C ALA A 100 -27.04 12.21 8.38
N TYR A 101 -27.29 12.32 7.07
CA TYR A 101 -27.10 13.56 6.33
C TYR A 101 -28.13 14.61 6.78
N ASN A 102 -27.79 15.89 6.65
CA ASN A 102 -28.69 17.02 6.98
C ASN A 102 -29.27 16.96 8.41
N ASN A 103 -28.51 16.40 9.35
CA ASN A 103 -28.96 16.14 10.71
C ASN A 103 -28.78 17.34 11.66
N HIS A 104 -28.37 18.49 11.12
CA HIS A 104 -27.94 19.68 11.86
C HIS A 104 -29.05 20.21 12.77
N GLU A 105 -30.28 20.35 12.27
CA GLU A 105 -31.40 20.82 13.09
C GLU A 105 -31.78 19.84 14.20
N LYS A 106 -31.78 18.52 13.92
CA LYS A 106 -32.09 17.49 14.93
C LYS A 106 -31.08 17.51 16.07
N VAL A 107 -29.79 17.63 15.75
CA VAL A 107 -28.72 17.75 16.75
C VAL A 107 -28.90 19.01 17.59
N LYS A 108 -29.15 20.18 16.98
CA LYS A 108 -29.36 21.45 17.71
C LYS A 108 -30.57 21.40 18.63
N THR A 109 -31.71 20.92 18.14
CA THR A 109 -32.93 20.78 18.96
C THR A 109 -32.64 19.89 20.17
N LYS A 110 -31.98 18.75 19.94
CA LYS A 110 -31.68 17.83 21.03
C LYS A 110 -30.70 18.41 22.05
N LEU A 111 -29.66 19.11 21.60
CA LEU A 111 -28.76 19.89 22.45
C LEU A 111 -29.50 20.91 23.31
N GLY A 112 -30.53 21.56 22.77
CA GLY A 112 -31.39 22.49 23.51
C GLY A 112 -32.04 21.84 24.74
N GLU A 113 -32.57 20.63 24.59
CA GLU A 113 -33.34 19.89 25.62
C GLU A 113 -32.48 19.31 26.75
N ILE A 114 -31.22 19.01 26.49
CA ILE A 114 -30.36 18.27 27.43
C ILE A 114 -30.04 19.10 28.67
N THR A 115 -30.15 18.55 29.87
CA THR A 115 -29.75 19.24 31.10
C THR A 115 -28.69 18.43 31.84
N PRO A 116 -27.66 19.06 32.42
CA PRO A 116 -26.61 18.31 33.09
C PRO A 116 -27.08 17.78 34.46
N MET A 117 -26.98 16.47 34.70
CA MET A 117 -27.57 15.84 35.89
C MET A 117 -26.71 14.77 36.58
N GLY A 118 -25.87 14.04 35.84
CA GLY A 118 -25.42 12.69 36.20
C GLY A 118 -23.91 12.54 36.38
N THR A 119 -23.42 11.31 36.20
CA THR A 119 -22.01 10.89 36.39
C THR A 119 -21.22 11.02 35.07
N THR A 120 -19.88 10.91 35.12
CA THR A 120 -18.97 11.02 33.96
C THR A 120 -18.40 9.66 33.50
N PRO A 121 -19.14 8.81 32.75
CA PRO A 121 -18.67 7.52 32.24
C PRO A 121 -18.02 7.63 30.84
N ILE A 122 -16.82 8.20 30.74
CA ILE A 122 -16.13 8.48 29.46
C ILE A 122 -15.77 7.18 28.72
N ALA A 123 -15.13 6.22 29.40
CA ALA A 123 -14.65 4.97 28.81
C ALA A 123 -15.81 4.14 28.23
N MET A 124 -16.88 3.97 29.00
CA MET A 124 -18.10 3.28 28.56
C MET A 124 -18.76 3.99 27.38
N THR A 125 -18.79 5.33 27.42
CA THR A 125 -19.32 6.14 26.32
C THR A 125 -18.51 5.96 25.04
N LEU A 126 -17.17 6.00 25.12
CA LEU A 126 -16.28 5.79 23.97
C LEU A 126 -16.38 4.35 23.42
N GLU A 127 -16.57 3.37 24.29
CA GLU A 127 -16.77 1.98 23.88
C GLU A 127 -18.08 1.82 23.10
N LYS A 128 -19.20 2.36 23.61
CA LYS A 128 -20.48 2.37 22.88
C LYS A 128 -20.42 3.21 21.60
N ALA A 129 -19.72 4.34 21.64
CA ALA A 129 -19.50 5.20 20.47
C ALA A 129 -18.81 4.46 19.32
N SER A 130 -17.90 3.52 19.61
CA SER A 130 -17.30 2.67 18.58
C SER A 130 -18.35 1.87 17.79
N GLY A 131 -19.47 1.49 18.42
CA GLY A 131 -20.56 0.74 17.80
C GLY A 131 -21.56 1.60 17.03
N ASP A 132 -21.56 2.91 17.26
CA ASP A 132 -22.45 3.84 16.55
C ASP A 132 -22.02 4.05 15.09
N PHE A 133 -20.75 3.81 14.77
CA PHE A 133 -20.23 3.86 13.40
C PHE A 133 -20.50 2.55 12.67
N THR A 134 -21.42 2.57 11.71
CA THR A 134 -21.64 1.43 10.82
C THR A 134 -20.41 1.14 9.95
N PRO A 135 -20.12 -0.12 9.60
CA PRO A 135 -19.02 -0.46 8.70
C PRO A 135 -19.11 0.32 7.39
N CYS A 136 -18.03 0.97 7.00
CA CYS A 136 -17.93 1.72 5.76
C CYS A 136 -16.46 1.78 5.32
N SER A 137 -16.18 1.37 4.08
CA SER A 137 -14.83 1.34 3.51
C SER A 137 -14.36 2.72 3.04
N THR A 138 -15.28 3.63 2.75
CA THR A 138 -15.03 4.97 2.21
C THR A 138 -15.54 6.08 3.15
N CYS A 139 -15.44 5.87 4.46
CA CYS A 139 -15.87 6.85 5.45
C CYS A 139 -14.74 7.23 6.40
N ARG A 140 -14.68 8.51 6.74
CA ARG A 140 -13.79 9.05 7.77
C ARG A 140 -14.57 9.21 9.07
N ASN A 141 -14.22 8.45 10.10
CA ASN A 141 -14.94 8.43 11.37
C ASN A 141 -14.25 9.29 12.41
N ILE A 142 -14.96 10.26 12.98
CA ILE A 142 -14.39 11.23 13.90
C ILE A 142 -15.31 11.36 15.10
N ILE A 143 -14.73 11.26 16.29
CA ILE A 143 -15.39 11.54 17.56
C ILE A 143 -14.85 12.86 18.07
N ILE A 144 -15.74 13.83 18.31
CA ILE A 144 -15.42 15.07 19.03
C ILE A 144 -16.04 14.92 20.42
N LEU A 145 -15.19 14.73 21.43
CA LEU A 145 -15.60 14.61 22.83
C LEU A 145 -15.52 15.99 23.49
N ILE A 146 -16.61 16.44 24.09
CA ILE A 146 -16.68 17.72 24.82
C ILE A 146 -16.97 17.40 26.27
N THR A 147 -16.01 17.64 27.16
CA THR A 147 -16.08 17.30 28.58
C THR A 147 -15.39 18.34 29.45
N ASP A 148 -15.70 18.39 30.75
CA ASP A 148 -15.00 19.22 31.74
C ASP A 148 -14.43 18.40 32.91
N GLY A 149 -14.59 17.07 32.89
CA GLY A 149 -14.30 16.19 34.01
C GLY A 149 -13.44 14.99 33.61
N VAL A 150 -12.83 14.34 34.62
CA VAL A 150 -12.16 13.05 34.46
C VAL A 150 -13.17 11.90 34.57
N GLU A 151 -12.75 10.72 34.13
CA GLU A 151 -13.50 9.48 34.31
C GLU A 151 -13.84 9.22 35.79
N GLU A 152 -15.13 8.99 36.09
CA GLU A 152 -15.63 8.74 37.46
C GLU A 152 -16.03 7.28 37.70
N CYS A 153 -16.08 6.46 36.65
CA CYS A 153 -16.61 5.10 36.71
C CYS A 153 -15.55 3.99 36.66
N GLY A 154 -14.28 4.36 36.86
CA GLY A 154 -13.16 3.40 36.95
C GLY A 154 -12.79 2.72 35.62
N GLY A 155 -13.37 3.16 34.50
CA GLY A 155 -12.92 2.74 33.18
C GLY A 155 -11.56 3.32 32.83
N ASP A 156 -10.93 2.79 31.77
CA ASP A 156 -9.69 3.32 31.22
C ASP A 156 -9.93 3.92 29.82
N PRO A 157 -10.14 5.25 29.73
CA PRO A 157 -10.32 5.94 28.45
C PRO A 157 -9.13 5.74 27.49
N CYS A 158 -7.90 5.60 28.01
CA CYS A 158 -6.69 5.41 27.21
C CYS A 158 -6.76 4.12 26.41
N THR A 159 -7.06 3.01 27.08
CA THR A 159 -7.20 1.70 26.45
C THR A 159 -8.28 1.70 25.37
N ILE A 160 -9.40 2.39 25.60
CA ILE A 160 -10.48 2.51 24.61
C ILE A 160 -10.06 3.39 23.43
N SER A 161 -9.33 4.49 23.66
CA SER A 161 -8.79 5.33 22.59
C SER A 161 -7.89 4.52 21.64
N MET A 162 -7.00 3.67 22.16
CA MET A 162 -6.17 2.80 21.33
C MET A 162 -7.01 1.82 20.49
N LYS A 163 -8.10 1.28 21.04
CA LYS A 163 -9.02 0.42 20.29
C LYS A 163 -9.72 1.19 19.17
N LEU A 164 -10.14 2.43 19.41
CA LEU A 164 -10.75 3.30 18.40
C LEU A 164 -9.77 3.59 17.26
N GLN A 165 -8.52 3.93 17.58
CA GLN A 165 -7.48 4.19 16.58
C GLN A 165 -7.20 2.96 15.69
N ARG A 166 -7.14 1.76 16.27
CA ARG A 166 -7.01 0.50 15.50
C ARG A 166 -8.18 0.24 14.55
N LYS A 167 -9.37 0.78 14.85
CA LYS A 167 -10.55 0.75 13.98
C LYS A 167 -10.62 1.91 12.99
N GLY A 168 -9.61 2.79 12.95
CA GLY A 168 -9.59 3.97 12.10
C GLY A 168 -10.56 5.08 12.55
N ILE A 169 -10.96 5.10 13.83
CA ILE A 169 -11.81 6.14 14.40
C ILE A 169 -10.93 7.18 15.10
N ILE A 170 -11.01 8.43 14.66
CA ILE A 170 -10.21 9.54 15.17
C ILE A 170 -10.91 10.16 16.38
N LEU A 171 -10.28 10.14 17.55
CA LEU A 171 -10.78 10.82 18.75
C LEU A 171 -10.14 12.20 18.90
N LYS A 172 -10.97 13.23 19.11
CA LYS A 172 -10.56 14.62 19.38
C LYS A 172 -11.19 15.12 20.68
N PRO A 173 -10.49 15.02 21.82
CA PRO A 173 -10.98 15.52 23.10
C PRO A 173 -10.88 17.05 23.20
N PHE A 174 -12.00 17.69 23.53
CA PHE A 174 -12.14 19.10 23.91
C PHE A 174 -12.49 19.17 25.38
N VAL A 175 -11.57 19.74 26.16
CA VAL A 175 -11.74 19.80 27.60
C VAL A 175 -11.91 21.25 28.06
N ILE A 176 -13.00 21.49 28.80
CA ILE A 176 -13.42 22.81 29.24
C ILE A 176 -12.88 23.07 30.65
N GLY A 177 -12.07 24.12 30.79
CA GLY A 177 -11.69 24.63 32.10
C GLY A 177 -10.70 23.75 32.86
N ILE A 178 -9.80 23.04 32.16
CA ILE A 178 -8.62 22.48 32.84
C ILE A 178 -7.78 23.66 33.32
N GLY A 179 -7.67 23.82 34.63
CA GLY A 179 -6.73 24.77 35.24
C GLY A 179 -5.27 24.40 34.98
N LEU A 180 -4.35 24.91 35.81
CA LEU A 180 -2.92 24.57 35.73
C LEU A 180 -2.59 23.18 36.36
N ASP A 181 -3.58 22.34 36.62
CA ASP A 181 -3.38 21.05 37.29
C ASP A 181 -2.71 20.02 36.36
N MET A 182 -1.46 19.68 36.68
CA MET A 182 -0.65 18.72 35.93
C MET A 182 -1.18 17.28 36.01
N ASN A 183 -1.85 16.91 37.09
CA ASN A 183 -2.39 15.56 37.25
C ASN A 183 -3.57 15.34 36.30
N PHE A 184 -4.39 16.38 36.12
CA PHE A 184 -5.50 16.34 35.19
C PHE A 184 -5.01 16.21 33.73
N ARG A 185 -3.94 16.91 33.33
CA ARG A 185 -3.38 16.80 31.98
C ARG A 185 -2.88 15.39 31.65
N LYS A 186 -2.19 14.74 32.58
CA LYS A 186 -1.68 13.37 32.41
C LYS A 186 -2.80 12.36 32.11
N SER A 187 -3.97 12.53 32.71
CA SER A 187 -5.13 11.65 32.48
C SER A 187 -5.70 11.74 31.05
N PHE A 188 -5.38 12.80 30.29
CA PHE A 188 -5.86 13.00 28.92
C PHE A 188 -4.78 12.85 27.85
N GLU A 189 -3.49 12.83 28.20
CA GLU A 189 -2.39 12.69 27.24
C GLU A 189 -2.50 11.41 26.39
N CYS A 190 -2.97 10.32 27.01
CA CYS A 190 -3.15 9.03 26.34
C CYS A 190 -4.32 9.00 25.33
N LEU A 191 -5.24 9.97 25.41
CA LEU A 191 -6.39 10.07 24.51
C LEU A 191 -6.01 10.71 23.17
N GLY A 192 -4.77 11.18 23.03
CA GLY A 192 -4.25 11.88 21.87
C GLY A 192 -4.14 13.39 22.13
N THR A 193 -4.08 14.17 21.05
CA THR A 193 -4.06 15.64 21.17
C THR A 193 -5.39 16.14 21.74
N PHE A 194 -5.39 16.56 23.00
CA PHE A 194 -6.54 17.22 23.63
C PHE A 194 -6.39 18.74 23.57
N TYR A 195 -7.53 19.42 23.54
CA TYR A 195 -7.59 20.88 23.47
C TYR A 195 -8.13 21.42 24.77
N ASN A 196 -7.26 22.02 25.57
CA ASN A 196 -7.69 22.77 26.74
C ASN A 196 -8.24 24.13 26.30
N VAL A 197 -9.45 24.42 26.76
CA VAL A 197 -10.10 25.67 26.41
C VAL A 197 -10.36 26.51 27.66
N ASN A 198 -9.82 27.72 27.63
CA ASN A 198 -9.82 28.63 28.77
C ASN A 198 -10.84 29.78 28.62
N ASN A 199 -11.31 30.06 27.41
CA ASN A 199 -12.39 31.01 27.14
C ASN A 199 -13.19 30.66 25.87
N GLU A 200 -14.34 31.32 25.69
CA GLU A 200 -15.27 31.08 24.57
C GLU A 200 -14.62 31.32 23.20
N ALA A 201 -13.79 32.35 23.05
CA ALA A 201 -13.14 32.67 21.77
C ALA A 201 -12.11 31.59 21.38
N THR A 202 -11.30 31.13 22.33
CA THR A 202 -10.36 30.03 22.14
C THR A 202 -11.11 28.74 21.78
N PHE A 203 -12.26 28.46 22.40
CA PHE A 203 -13.08 27.29 22.05
C PHE A 203 -13.48 27.32 20.58
N LYS A 204 -14.07 28.45 20.16
CA LYS A 204 -14.58 28.63 18.81
C LYS A 204 -13.47 28.46 17.78
N ASN A 205 -12.31 29.07 18.02
CA ASN A 205 -11.17 29.00 17.11
C ASN A 205 -10.63 27.57 17.01
N VAL A 206 -10.38 26.91 18.15
CA VAL A 206 -9.79 25.57 18.15
C VAL A 206 -10.76 24.53 17.58
N LEU A 207 -12.05 24.60 17.92
CA LEU A 207 -13.06 23.72 17.36
C LEU A 207 -13.20 23.91 15.86
N GLY A 208 -13.18 25.16 15.39
CA GLY A 208 -13.15 25.49 13.96
C GLY A 208 -11.94 24.91 13.25
N ILE A 209 -10.74 24.99 13.84
CA ILE A 209 -9.52 24.38 13.28
C ILE A 209 -9.64 22.86 13.21
N VAL A 210 -10.09 22.20 14.27
CA VAL A 210 -10.21 20.73 14.29
C VAL A 210 -11.23 20.24 13.28
N ILE A 211 -12.36 20.94 13.14
CA ILE A 211 -13.35 20.62 12.12
C ILE A 211 -12.82 20.89 10.72
N SER A 212 -12.14 22.01 10.52
CA SER A 212 -11.48 22.29 9.25
C SER A 212 -10.45 21.22 8.91
N GLN A 213 -9.67 20.69 9.86
CA GLN A 213 -8.76 19.56 9.63
C GLN A 213 -9.49 18.22 9.39
N ALA A 214 -10.65 18.05 10.02
CA ALA A 214 -11.53 16.89 9.83
C ALA A 214 -12.20 16.88 8.44
N LEU A 215 -12.41 18.06 7.84
CA LEU A 215 -13.10 18.22 6.57
C LEU A 215 -12.16 18.49 5.40
N ASN A 216 -11.07 19.21 5.62
CA ASN A 216 -10.13 19.55 4.56
C ASN A 216 -9.34 18.31 4.19
N LYS A 217 -9.38 18.01 2.90
CA LYS A 217 -8.54 17.02 2.27
C LYS A 217 -7.09 17.38 2.55
N THR A 218 -6.33 16.42 3.06
CA THR A 218 -4.88 16.56 3.11
C THR A 218 -4.35 15.95 1.82
N THR A 219 -3.63 16.75 1.06
CA THR A 219 -3.05 16.26 -0.19
C THR A 219 -1.61 15.87 0.04
N ALA A 220 -1.13 14.92 -0.75
CA ALA A 220 0.28 14.56 -0.81
C ALA A 220 0.69 14.35 -2.26
N GLN A 221 1.97 14.50 -2.54
CA GLN A 221 2.59 13.88 -3.68
C GLN A 221 3.63 12.87 -3.20
N VAL A 222 3.81 11.81 -3.98
CA VAL A 222 4.89 10.85 -3.76
C VAL A 222 6.00 11.15 -4.76
N ASN A 223 7.19 11.43 -4.26
CA ASN A 223 8.37 11.67 -5.08
C ASN A 223 9.22 10.41 -5.12
N LEU A 224 9.33 9.82 -6.30
CA LEU A 224 10.38 8.85 -6.61
C LEU A 224 11.61 9.63 -7.08
N VAL A 225 12.62 9.68 -6.22
CA VAL A 225 13.78 10.57 -6.38
C VAL A 225 14.89 9.86 -7.14
N ASP A 226 15.38 10.49 -8.21
CA ASP A 226 16.47 9.99 -9.04
C ASP A 226 17.85 10.21 -8.42
N ALA A 227 18.91 9.75 -9.11
CA ALA A 227 20.28 9.88 -8.63
C ALA A 227 20.75 11.34 -8.54
N GLY A 228 20.12 12.25 -9.31
CA GLY A 228 20.35 13.69 -9.31
C GLY A 228 19.53 14.45 -8.27
N LYS A 229 18.80 13.75 -7.39
CA LYS A 229 17.91 14.31 -6.37
C LYS A 229 16.69 15.05 -6.92
N ASN A 230 16.26 14.72 -8.13
CA ASN A 230 15.04 15.23 -8.73
C ASN A 230 13.90 14.20 -8.64
N PRO A 231 12.65 14.62 -8.44
CA PRO A 231 11.49 13.72 -8.41
C PRO A 231 11.04 13.35 -9.83
N SER A 232 11.91 12.67 -10.59
CA SER A 232 11.73 12.40 -12.02
C SER A 232 11.32 10.96 -12.33
N GLU A 233 11.45 10.05 -11.36
CA GLU A 233 11.14 8.64 -11.55
C GLU A 233 9.63 8.40 -11.51
N THR A 234 9.14 7.48 -12.35
CA THR A 234 7.71 7.23 -12.52
C THR A 234 7.41 5.87 -13.14
N ASN A 235 6.13 5.54 -13.30
CA ASN A 235 5.61 4.27 -13.83
C ASN A 235 6.03 3.05 -13.01
N VAL A 236 6.10 3.22 -11.68
CA VAL A 236 6.40 2.16 -10.72
C VAL A 236 5.19 1.98 -9.80
N GLY A 237 4.83 0.74 -9.49
CA GLY A 237 3.83 0.48 -8.47
C GLY A 237 4.30 0.99 -7.11
N VAL A 238 3.47 1.73 -6.41
CA VAL A 238 3.73 2.25 -5.07
C VAL A 238 2.63 1.76 -4.13
N THR A 239 3.03 1.34 -2.94
CA THR A 239 2.11 1.00 -1.86
C THR A 239 2.46 1.80 -0.61
N LEU A 240 1.44 2.38 0.00
CA LEU A 240 1.48 3.08 1.28
C LEU A 240 0.82 2.21 2.34
N TYR A 241 1.55 1.92 3.41
CA TYR A 241 1.07 1.19 4.58
C TYR A 241 0.94 2.13 5.78
N ASP A 242 0.04 1.82 6.70
CA ASP A 242 0.06 2.44 8.02
C ASP A 242 1.24 1.87 8.82
N HIS A 243 2.10 2.74 9.32
CA HIS A 243 3.30 2.38 10.08
C HIS A 243 2.95 1.56 11.32
N SER A 244 1.83 1.85 11.98
CA SER A 244 1.47 1.19 13.25
C SER A 244 0.87 -0.19 13.03
N SER A 245 -0.14 -0.30 12.16
CA SER A 245 -0.85 -1.57 11.92
C SER A 245 -0.25 -2.43 10.81
N LYS A 246 0.67 -1.89 10.00
CA LYS A 246 1.21 -2.50 8.77
C LYS A 246 0.15 -2.82 7.71
N ARG A 247 -1.07 -2.30 7.88
CA ARG A 247 -2.17 -2.46 6.93
C ARG A 247 -1.91 -1.63 5.69
N GLU A 248 -2.20 -2.20 4.53
CA GLU A 248 -2.25 -1.45 3.27
C GLU A 248 -3.31 -0.35 3.35
N ILE A 249 -2.92 0.88 3.06
CA ILE A 249 -3.82 2.04 3.01
C ILE A 249 -4.13 2.40 1.56
N PHE A 250 -3.11 2.43 0.70
CA PHE A 250 -3.26 2.88 -0.68
C PHE A 250 -2.23 2.24 -1.59
N SER A 251 -2.64 1.82 -2.79
CA SER A 251 -1.78 1.23 -3.81
C SER A 251 -2.12 1.82 -5.18
N PHE A 252 -1.10 2.25 -5.92
CA PHE A 252 -1.27 2.91 -7.22
C PHE A 252 -0.03 2.73 -8.09
N VAL A 253 -0.14 3.01 -9.39
CA VAL A 253 1.03 3.15 -10.26
C VAL A 253 1.38 4.64 -10.31
N HIS A 254 2.58 4.98 -9.86
CA HIS A 254 3.04 6.38 -9.83
C HIS A 254 3.06 6.97 -11.23
N THR A 255 2.56 8.21 -11.37
CA THR A 255 2.55 8.96 -12.63
C THR A 255 2.94 10.42 -12.41
N MET A 256 3.21 11.13 -13.50
CA MET A 256 3.39 12.59 -13.49
C MET A 256 2.11 13.28 -13.99
N ASN A 257 1.83 14.46 -13.46
CA ASN A 257 0.77 15.33 -13.96
C ASN A 257 1.18 16.03 -15.27
N ALA A 258 0.25 16.79 -15.87
CA ALA A 258 0.47 17.48 -17.14
C ALA A 258 1.61 18.51 -17.13
N TYR A 259 2.08 18.94 -15.95
CA TYR A 259 3.19 19.88 -15.78
C TYR A 259 4.54 19.17 -15.54
N GLY A 260 4.56 17.83 -15.57
CA GLY A 260 5.77 17.04 -15.35
C GLY A 260 6.15 16.85 -13.88
N ASN A 261 5.27 17.19 -12.94
CA ASN A 261 5.47 16.96 -11.51
C ASN A 261 4.75 15.68 -11.08
N PRO A 262 5.18 15.02 -9.99
CA PRO A 262 4.42 13.91 -9.41
C PRO A 262 2.96 14.29 -9.14
N ASP A 263 2.06 13.33 -9.31
CA ASP A 263 0.63 13.54 -9.15
C ASP A 263 0.23 13.78 -7.68
N THR A 264 -0.90 14.46 -7.51
CA THR A 264 -1.44 14.82 -6.20
C THR A 264 -2.49 13.80 -5.77
N LEU A 265 -2.28 13.22 -4.60
CA LEU A 265 -3.12 12.22 -3.96
C LEU A 265 -3.86 12.84 -2.77
N ASP A 266 -5.13 12.48 -2.59
CA ASP A 266 -5.88 12.76 -1.37
C ASP A 266 -5.54 11.68 -0.33
N LEU A 267 -4.75 12.03 0.70
CA LEU A 267 -4.29 11.10 1.74
C LEU A 267 -4.76 11.53 3.14
N GLU A 268 -4.95 10.55 4.01
CA GLU A 268 -5.38 10.77 5.39
C GLU A 268 -4.20 11.16 6.29
N ALA A 269 -4.18 12.40 6.78
CA ALA A 269 -3.09 12.91 7.62
C ALA A 269 -2.95 12.24 8.99
N SER A 270 -3.94 11.43 9.39
CA SER A 270 -3.92 10.74 10.69
C SER A 270 -2.98 9.54 10.72
N PHE A 271 -2.59 9.00 9.56
CA PHE A 271 -1.64 7.91 9.48
C PHE A 271 -0.21 8.42 9.44
N THR A 272 0.69 7.64 10.04
CA THR A 272 2.11 7.67 9.71
C THR A 272 2.33 6.61 8.64
N TYR A 273 2.96 6.97 7.52
CA TYR A 273 3.04 6.10 6.34
C TYR A 273 4.39 5.40 6.23
N ASP A 274 4.36 4.10 5.91
CA ASP A 274 5.49 3.39 5.32
C ASP A 274 5.26 3.30 3.80
N LEU A 275 6.18 3.84 3.03
CA LEU A 275 6.14 3.89 1.57
C LEU A 275 7.04 2.82 0.98
N VAL A 276 6.50 2.03 0.05
CA VAL A 276 7.23 1.04 -0.73
C VAL A 276 7.03 1.33 -2.21
N ALA A 277 8.13 1.59 -2.93
CA ALA A 277 8.13 1.60 -4.39
C ALA A 277 8.62 0.24 -4.88
N HIS A 278 7.80 -0.43 -5.70
CA HIS A 278 8.03 -1.77 -6.23
C HIS A 278 8.99 -1.75 -7.43
N THR A 279 10.12 -1.05 -7.27
CA THR A 279 11.28 -1.10 -8.17
C THR A 279 11.95 -2.47 -8.08
N ILE A 280 13.00 -2.71 -8.89
CA ILE A 280 13.78 -3.95 -8.84
C ILE A 280 15.24 -3.63 -8.41
N PRO A 281 15.66 -3.98 -7.19
CA PRO A 281 14.85 -4.45 -6.06
C PRO A 281 13.94 -3.34 -5.48
N PRO A 282 12.94 -3.67 -4.66
CA PRO A 282 12.04 -2.67 -4.07
C PRO A 282 12.77 -1.72 -3.12
N VAL A 283 12.41 -0.44 -3.16
CA VAL A 283 12.93 0.59 -2.25
C VAL A 283 11.84 1.04 -1.28
N ARG A 284 12.24 1.42 -0.06
CA ARG A 284 11.32 1.70 1.05
C ARG A 284 11.73 2.93 1.84
N LYS A 285 10.75 3.64 2.37
CA LYS A 285 10.92 4.70 3.35
C LYS A 285 9.83 4.57 4.42
N ASP A 286 10.22 4.56 5.68
CA ASP A 286 9.32 4.37 6.80
C ASP A 286 9.03 5.68 7.56
N SER A 287 8.00 5.62 8.41
CA SER A 287 7.70 6.66 9.41
C SER A 287 7.45 8.06 8.82
N LEU A 288 6.80 8.15 7.66
CA LEU A 288 6.49 9.42 7.02
C LEU A 288 5.26 10.07 7.66
N VAL A 289 5.46 11.22 8.30
CA VAL A 289 4.41 11.98 9.00
C VAL A 289 3.80 13.02 8.07
N MET A 290 2.49 13.13 8.12
CA MET A 290 1.71 14.11 7.36
C MET A 290 1.33 15.32 8.20
N ILE A 291 1.32 16.50 7.59
CA ILE A 291 0.81 17.73 8.18
C ILE A 291 -0.64 17.93 7.71
N PRO A 292 -1.64 17.86 8.62
CA PRO A 292 -3.05 18.00 8.26
C PRO A 292 -3.38 19.33 7.56
N GLY A 293 -4.20 19.25 6.51
CA GLY A 293 -4.70 20.42 5.78
C GLY A 293 -3.64 21.17 4.96
N LYS A 294 -2.44 20.61 4.81
CA LYS A 294 -1.39 21.11 3.91
C LYS A 294 -1.12 20.11 2.80
N HIS A 295 -0.51 20.59 1.72
CA HIS A 295 0.10 19.71 0.74
C HIS A 295 1.40 19.12 1.31
N ASN A 296 1.53 17.81 1.25
CA ASN A 296 2.66 17.07 1.80
C ASN A 296 3.51 16.45 0.69
N ILE A 297 4.78 16.23 0.99
CA ILE A 297 5.72 15.61 0.06
C ILE A 297 6.26 14.36 0.75
N LEU A 298 5.90 13.20 0.23
CA LEU A 298 6.44 11.90 0.62
C LEU A 298 7.55 11.57 -0.37
N SER A 299 8.72 11.10 0.07
CA SER A 299 9.85 10.88 -0.86
C SER A 299 10.62 9.61 -0.54
N VAL A 300 11.06 8.92 -1.58
CA VAL A 300 11.98 7.77 -1.51
C VAL A 300 13.00 7.84 -2.64
N ASP A 301 14.25 7.53 -2.35
CA ASP A 301 15.29 7.40 -3.37
C ASP A 301 15.00 6.14 -4.21
N ALA A 302 14.76 6.33 -5.50
CA ALA A 302 14.44 5.27 -6.46
C ALA A 302 15.20 5.47 -7.79
N PRO A 303 16.51 5.76 -7.79
CA PRO A 303 17.27 5.98 -9.02
C PRO A 303 17.27 4.72 -9.86
N GLN A 304 16.94 4.81 -11.14
CA GLN A 304 16.81 3.63 -11.99
C GLN A 304 17.50 3.77 -13.34
N GLY A 305 17.94 2.63 -13.87
CA GLY A 305 18.42 2.45 -15.24
C GLY A 305 17.88 1.16 -15.84
N PHE A 306 18.35 0.79 -17.02
CA PHE A 306 17.85 -0.38 -17.75
C PHE A 306 18.97 -1.36 -18.05
N ILE A 307 18.64 -2.66 -18.01
CA ILE A 307 19.46 -3.72 -18.59
C ILE A 307 18.74 -4.26 -19.81
N TYR A 308 19.39 -4.18 -20.97
CA TYR A 308 18.95 -4.82 -22.20
C TYR A 308 19.79 -6.05 -22.49
N LEU A 309 19.16 -7.24 -22.49
CA LEU A 309 19.82 -8.50 -22.82
C LEU A 309 19.77 -8.72 -24.33
N LYS A 310 20.85 -8.36 -25.02
CA LYS A 310 20.92 -8.43 -26.48
C LYS A 310 21.43 -9.80 -26.92
N SER A 311 20.63 -10.53 -27.69
CA SER A 311 21.05 -11.74 -28.40
C SER A 311 20.56 -11.67 -29.85
N PRO A 312 21.39 -11.19 -30.79
CA PRO A 312 21.00 -10.98 -32.17
C PRO A 312 20.57 -12.29 -32.83
N ARG A 313 19.53 -12.25 -33.68
CA ARG A 313 19.07 -13.40 -34.48
C ARG A 313 18.57 -14.61 -33.65
N PHE A 314 18.51 -14.52 -32.32
CA PHE A 314 17.82 -15.52 -31.51
C PHE A 314 16.30 -15.43 -31.77
N ASN A 315 15.76 -16.49 -32.36
CA ASN A 315 14.33 -16.62 -32.64
C ASN A 315 13.89 -18.03 -32.25
N SER A 316 13.37 -18.15 -31.04
CA SER A 316 12.84 -19.40 -30.51
C SER A 316 11.48 -19.15 -29.86
N ARG A 317 10.65 -20.20 -29.83
CA ARG A 317 9.41 -20.25 -29.05
C ARG A 317 9.69 -20.41 -27.55
N GLU A 318 10.85 -20.93 -27.18
CA GLU A 318 11.26 -21.10 -25.79
C GLU A 318 12.13 -19.91 -25.36
N GLU A 319 11.75 -19.30 -24.24
CA GLU A 319 12.49 -18.19 -23.65
C GLU A 319 13.73 -18.72 -22.90
N ILE A 320 14.89 -18.18 -23.23
CA ILE A 320 16.08 -18.35 -22.41
C ILE A 320 16.02 -17.29 -21.32
N LEU A 321 15.95 -17.75 -20.08
CA LEU A 321 15.86 -16.92 -18.89
C LEU A 321 17.24 -16.59 -18.34
N THR A 322 17.36 -15.42 -17.73
CA THR A 322 18.57 -14.93 -17.06
C THR A 322 18.22 -14.57 -15.64
N LEU A 323 18.92 -15.17 -14.67
CA LEU A 323 18.81 -14.78 -13.28
C LEU A 323 19.61 -13.49 -13.08
N VAL A 324 18.99 -12.49 -12.45
CA VAL A 324 19.62 -11.22 -12.11
C VAL A 324 19.77 -11.15 -10.60
N ARG A 325 20.98 -10.85 -10.14
CA ARG A 325 21.32 -10.70 -8.72
C ARG A 325 22.03 -9.38 -8.51
N LYS A 326 21.87 -8.78 -7.34
CA LYS A 326 22.73 -7.66 -6.94
C LYS A 326 24.17 -8.18 -6.82
N HIS A 327 25.15 -7.40 -7.26
CA HIS A 327 26.55 -7.83 -7.24
C HIS A 327 26.98 -8.27 -5.84
N GLY A 328 27.61 -9.46 -5.76
CA GLY A 328 28.05 -10.06 -4.50
C GLY A 328 26.93 -10.69 -3.66
N SER A 329 25.67 -10.67 -4.13
CA SER A 329 24.54 -11.37 -3.50
C SER A 329 24.20 -12.67 -4.23
N PHE A 330 23.80 -13.68 -3.46
CA PHE A 330 23.26 -14.94 -4.01
C PHE A 330 21.74 -14.89 -4.26
N GLU A 331 21.07 -13.85 -3.76
CA GLU A 331 19.63 -13.68 -3.92
C GLU A 331 19.29 -13.24 -5.35
N THR A 332 18.44 -14.03 -6.01
CA THR A 332 17.84 -13.67 -7.30
C THR A 332 16.76 -12.62 -7.06
N ILE A 333 16.98 -11.42 -7.58
CA ILE A 333 16.04 -10.29 -7.47
C ILE A 333 15.08 -10.21 -8.65
N ASN A 334 15.45 -10.81 -9.79
CA ASN A 334 14.61 -10.87 -10.98
C ASN A 334 15.01 -12.02 -11.91
N VAL A 335 14.07 -12.43 -12.76
CA VAL A 335 14.31 -13.36 -13.87
C VAL A 335 13.93 -12.65 -15.17
N GLN A 336 14.92 -12.42 -16.04
CA GLN A 336 14.76 -11.64 -17.27
C GLN A 336 14.97 -12.51 -18.50
N ALA A 337 14.03 -12.46 -19.45
CA ALA A 337 14.17 -13.16 -20.73
C ALA A 337 15.19 -12.47 -21.65
N LEU A 338 15.86 -13.22 -22.53
CA LEU A 338 16.67 -12.62 -23.60
C LEU A 338 15.81 -11.71 -24.50
N LYS A 339 16.45 -10.70 -25.10
CA LYS A 339 15.83 -9.67 -25.97
C LYS A 339 14.82 -8.77 -25.26
N SER A 340 14.79 -8.77 -23.93
CA SER A 340 13.97 -7.85 -23.14
C SER A 340 14.81 -6.73 -22.53
N THR A 341 14.17 -5.60 -22.29
CA THR A 341 14.70 -4.46 -21.53
C THR A 341 13.92 -4.37 -20.22
N VAL A 342 14.61 -4.42 -19.09
CA VAL A 342 13.99 -4.32 -17.76
C VAL A 342 14.67 -3.19 -16.98
N LYS A 343 13.86 -2.48 -16.18
CA LYS A 343 14.29 -1.37 -15.34
C LYS A 343 14.74 -1.88 -13.97
N TYR A 344 15.89 -1.42 -13.50
CA TYR A 344 16.48 -1.78 -12.22
C TYR A 344 16.93 -0.52 -11.49
N VAL A 345 16.99 -0.59 -10.16
CA VAL A 345 17.64 0.45 -9.35
C VAL A 345 19.11 0.58 -9.78
N THR A 346 19.70 1.77 -9.68
CA THR A 346 21.12 1.94 -10.04
C THR A 346 22.02 1.13 -9.12
N GLY A 347 23.08 0.54 -9.67
CA GLY A 347 24.01 -0.30 -8.93
C GLY A 347 24.75 -1.30 -9.82
N PHE A 348 25.43 -2.27 -9.20
CA PHE A 348 26.11 -3.36 -9.91
C PHE A 348 25.33 -4.66 -9.76
N TYR A 349 25.29 -5.44 -10.85
CA TYR A 349 24.51 -6.66 -10.95
C TYR A 349 25.32 -7.81 -11.56
N ASP A 350 25.01 -9.02 -11.12
CA ASP A 350 25.55 -10.27 -11.66
C ASP A 350 24.43 -11.03 -12.38
N LEU A 351 24.72 -11.54 -13.57
CA LEU A 351 23.79 -12.22 -14.46
C LEU A 351 24.20 -13.69 -14.63
N GLU A 352 23.23 -14.59 -14.53
CA GLU A 352 23.40 -16.01 -14.84
C GLU A 352 22.37 -16.41 -15.91
N VAL A 353 22.83 -16.49 -17.17
CA VAL A 353 21.99 -16.90 -18.30
C VAL A 353 21.87 -18.42 -18.30
N LEU A 354 20.64 -18.92 -18.37
CA LEU A 354 20.34 -20.35 -18.31
C LEU A 354 20.55 -21.05 -19.66
N THR A 355 21.73 -20.84 -20.26
CA THR A 355 22.23 -21.57 -21.43
C THR A 355 23.04 -22.80 -21.02
N HIS A 356 23.46 -23.59 -22.01
CA HIS A 356 24.40 -24.69 -21.82
C HIS A 356 25.74 -24.40 -22.53
N PRO A 357 26.87 -24.29 -21.82
CA PRO A 357 26.96 -24.13 -20.36
C PRO A 357 26.32 -22.82 -19.89
N ARG A 358 26.11 -22.71 -18.58
CA ARG A 358 25.62 -21.47 -17.96
C ARG A 358 26.61 -20.34 -18.22
N LEU A 359 26.11 -19.21 -18.70
CA LEU A 359 26.92 -18.01 -18.88
C LEU A 359 26.78 -17.14 -17.63
N ARG A 360 27.90 -16.80 -17.00
CA ARG A 360 27.95 -15.86 -15.87
C ARG A 360 28.65 -14.59 -16.29
N ILE A 361 28.02 -13.45 -16.02
CA ILE A 361 28.55 -12.12 -16.32
C ILE A 361 28.38 -11.30 -15.06
N ASN A 362 29.50 -10.83 -14.50
CA ASN A 362 29.49 -10.08 -13.24
C ASN A 362 29.73 -8.60 -13.50
N ASP A 363 29.52 -7.78 -12.48
CA ASP A 363 29.90 -6.35 -12.47
C ASP A 363 29.17 -5.50 -13.52
N ILE A 364 27.93 -5.86 -13.86
CA ILE A 364 27.12 -5.07 -14.80
C ILE A 364 26.62 -3.80 -14.09
N ALA A 365 27.16 -2.66 -14.51
CA ALA A 365 26.75 -1.36 -14.00
C ALA A 365 25.41 -0.91 -14.60
N VAL A 366 24.47 -0.52 -13.73
CA VAL A 366 23.21 0.16 -14.09
C VAL A 366 23.30 1.60 -13.59
N SER A 367 23.24 2.54 -14.54
CA SER A 367 23.33 3.99 -14.28
C SER A 367 22.01 4.69 -14.58
N GLN A 368 21.81 5.85 -13.94
CA GLN A 368 20.58 6.64 -14.01
C GLN A 368 20.16 6.91 -15.46
N SER A 369 18.91 6.59 -15.78
CA SER A 369 18.27 6.85 -17.07
C SER A 369 19.03 6.29 -18.29
N HIS A 370 19.92 5.32 -18.07
CA HIS A 370 20.76 4.73 -19.12
C HIS A 370 20.41 3.26 -19.35
N THR A 371 20.54 2.80 -20.60
CA THR A 371 20.35 1.39 -20.96
C THR A 371 21.69 0.70 -21.14
N THR A 372 22.08 -0.08 -20.13
CA THR A 372 23.24 -0.96 -20.19
C THR A 372 22.90 -2.18 -21.06
N THR A 373 23.56 -2.28 -22.21
CA THR A 373 23.36 -3.41 -23.13
C THR A 373 24.36 -4.51 -22.82
N VAL A 374 23.85 -5.70 -22.50
CA VAL A 374 24.69 -6.89 -22.28
C VAL A 374 24.56 -7.80 -23.49
N ASN A 375 25.67 -8.03 -24.19
CA ASN A 375 25.70 -8.90 -25.36
C ASN A 375 25.82 -10.36 -24.91
N ILE A 376 24.80 -11.15 -25.24
CA ILE A 376 24.75 -12.59 -24.99
C ILE A 376 25.00 -13.31 -26.33
N PRO A 377 26.05 -14.15 -26.44
CA PRO A 377 26.30 -14.95 -27.63
C PRO A 377 25.05 -15.74 -28.01
N THR A 378 24.68 -15.71 -29.29
CA THR A 378 23.43 -16.30 -29.76
C THR A 378 23.48 -17.82 -29.63
N PRO A 379 22.68 -18.44 -28.75
CA PRO A 379 22.73 -19.88 -28.55
C PRO A 379 22.28 -20.62 -29.81
N GLY A 380 22.98 -21.70 -30.15
CA GLY A 380 22.57 -22.64 -31.18
C GLY A 380 21.70 -23.75 -30.59
N LEU A 381 20.81 -24.34 -31.39
CA LEU A 381 19.97 -25.45 -30.99
C LEU A 381 20.65 -26.77 -31.33
N LEU A 382 21.12 -27.50 -30.32
CA LEU A 382 21.60 -28.87 -30.49
C LEU A 382 20.46 -29.85 -30.28
N THR A 383 20.15 -30.67 -31.28
CA THR A 383 19.24 -31.81 -31.16
C THR A 383 20.03 -33.11 -31.16
N VAL A 384 19.88 -33.90 -30.10
CA VAL A 384 20.51 -35.21 -29.97
C VAL A 384 19.46 -36.28 -30.24
N ASN A 385 19.70 -37.11 -31.27
CA ASN A 385 18.88 -38.28 -31.57
C ASN A 385 19.68 -39.54 -31.22
N LYS A 386 19.13 -40.39 -30.36
CA LYS A 386 19.76 -41.64 -29.92
C LYS A 386 19.07 -42.80 -30.61
N GLY A 387 19.83 -43.65 -31.31
CA GLY A 387 19.28 -44.86 -31.94
C GLY A 387 18.68 -45.84 -30.92
N GLN A 388 19.22 -45.86 -29.69
CA GLN A 388 18.69 -46.61 -28.55
C GLN A 388 18.63 -45.70 -27.31
N LYS A 389 17.85 -46.07 -26.31
CA LYS A 389 17.90 -45.38 -25.00
C LYS A 389 19.24 -45.72 -24.33
N GLY A 390 19.85 -44.78 -23.63
CA GLY A 390 21.20 -44.97 -23.08
C GLY A 390 21.72 -43.79 -22.29
N MET A 391 22.85 -44.01 -21.63
CA MET A 391 23.53 -42.99 -20.84
C MET A 391 24.34 -42.12 -21.78
N GLY A 392 24.26 -40.80 -21.63
CA GLY A 392 25.16 -39.92 -22.34
C GLY A 392 25.32 -38.57 -21.69
N GLU A 393 26.40 -37.91 -22.03
CA GLU A 393 26.84 -36.66 -21.43
C GLU A 393 27.52 -35.81 -22.49
N ILE A 394 27.28 -34.50 -22.43
CA ILE A 394 27.91 -33.51 -23.31
C ILE A 394 28.92 -32.74 -22.48
N TYR A 395 30.16 -32.69 -22.98
CA TYR A 395 31.29 -32.02 -22.37
C TYR A 395 31.79 -30.87 -23.23
N GLN A 396 32.35 -29.85 -22.60
CA GLN A 396 33.14 -28.82 -23.27
C GLN A 396 34.58 -28.91 -22.77
N ARG A 397 35.54 -28.88 -23.69
CA ARG A 397 36.96 -28.86 -23.32
C ARG A 397 37.39 -27.42 -23.03
N LYS A 398 37.77 -27.13 -21.78
CA LYS A 398 38.34 -25.83 -21.38
C LYS A 398 39.63 -26.06 -20.62
N ASN A 399 40.69 -25.31 -20.98
CA ASN A 399 42.00 -25.38 -20.33
C ASN A 399 42.53 -26.81 -20.17
N GLY A 400 42.34 -27.65 -21.21
CA GLY A 400 42.75 -29.05 -21.21
C GLY A 400 41.89 -30.01 -20.37
N LYS A 401 40.83 -29.52 -19.70
CA LYS A 401 39.91 -30.33 -18.87
C LYS A 401 38.55 -30.46 -19.55
N LEU A 402 37.88 -31.60 -19.33
CA LEU A 402 36.49 -31.79 -19.73
C LEU A 402 35.57 -31.26 -18.63
N GLU A 403 34.78 -30.25 -18.96
CA GLU A 403 33.72 -29.73 -18.10
C GLU A 403 32.38 -30.32 -18.58
N LEU A 404 31.65 -30.95 -17.67
CA LEU A 404 30.31 -31.47 -17.96
C LEU A 404 29.34 -30.31 -18.19
N VAL A 405 28.64 -30.33 -19.32
CA VAL A 405 27.66 -29.29 -19.72
C VAL A 405 26.23 -29.80 -19.58
N VAL A 406 25.96 -31.01 -20.11
CA VAL A 406 24.61 -31.60 -20.12
C VAL A 406 24.69 -33.08 -19.76
N ARG A 407 23.77 -33.55 -18.92
CA ARG A 407 23.48 -34.99 -18.79
C ARG A 407 22.24 -35.32 -19.62
N LEU A 408 22.42 -36.21 -20.58
CA LEU A 408 21.36 -36.67 -21.46
C LEU A 408 20.36 -37.55 -20.69
N ASN A 409 19.07 -37.38 -20.94
CA ASN A 409 18.06 -38.18 -20.25
C ASN A 409 18.09 -39.62 -20.75
N VAL A 410 18.33 -40.57 -19.85
CA VAL A 410 18.49 -41.99 -20.19
C VAL A 410 17.28 -42.58 -20.91
N ASN A 411 16.08 -42.02 -20.68
CA ASN A 411 14.83 -42.56 -21.20
C ASN A 411 14.31 -41.88 -22.47
N LEU A 412 14.92 -40.76 -22.89
CA LEU A 412 14.54 -40.03 -24.10
C LEU A 412 15.41 -40.48 -25.28
N SER A 413 14.76 -40.76 -26.41
CA SER A 413 15.42 -41.03 -27.70
C SER A 413 15.75 -39.75 -28.47
N ARG A 414 15.12 -38.63 -28.12
CA ARG A 414 15.37 -37.32 -28.72
C ARG A 414 15.24 -36.23 -27.66
N GLU A 415 16.19 -35.31 -27.64
CA GLU A 415 16.20 -34.16 -26.74
C GLU A 415 16.97 -33.00 -27.40
N SER A 416 16.62 -31.76 -27.04
CA SER A 416 17.20 -30.56 -27.62
C SER A 416 17.64 -29.58 -26.54
N TYR A 417 18.77 -28.89 -26.78
CA TYR A 417 19.37 -27.95 -25.84
C TYR A 417 19.84 -26.69 -26.56
N TYR A 418 19.60 -25.52 -25.95
CA TYR A 418 20.25 -24.28 -26.37
C TYR A 418 21.67 -24.23 -25.81
N MET A 419 22.63 -24.37 -26.71
CA MET A 419 24.05 -24.44 -26.40
C MET A 419 24.72 -23.11 -26.80
N LEU A 420 25.64 -22.62 -25.98
CA LEU A 420 26.50 -21.52 -26.41
C LEU A 420 27.41 -21.97 -27.56
N PRO A 421 27.87 -21.05 -28.41
CA PRO A 421 28.81 -21.37 -29.48
C PRO A 421 30.09 -22.01 -28.93
N GLY A 422 30.61 -23.01 -29.64
CA GLY A 422 31.85 -23.70 -29.26
C GLY A 422 31.88 -25.17 -29.66
N LYS A 423 32.99 -25.83 -29.33
CA LYS A 423 33.22 -27.26 -29.61
C LYS A 423 32.88 -28.10 -28.39
N TYR A 424 32.17 -29.19 -28.62
CA TYR A 424 31.66 -30.09 -27.61
C TYR A 424 31.98 -31.54 -27.97
N ILE A 425 32.12 -32.37 -26.93
CA ILE A 425 32.33 -33.81 -27.03
C ILE A 425 31.13 -34.48 -26.39
N VAL A 426 30.51 -35.42 -27.10
CA VAL A 426 29.39 -36.19 -26.62
C VAL A 426 29.86 -37.63 -26.40
N LEU A 427 29.72 -38.09 -25.17
CA LEU A 427 29.96 -39.48 -24.79
C LEU A 427 28.61 -40.16 -24.61
N TYR A 428 28.39 -41.28 -25.27
CA TYR A 428 27.12 -42.00 -25.22
C TYR A 428 27.31 -43.51 -25.24
N ARG A 429 26.50 -44.23 -24.47
CA ARG A 429 26.49 -45.67 -24.42
C ARG A 429 25.05 -46.20 -24.35
N PRO A 430 24.65 -47.12 -25.24
CA PRO A 430 23.33 -47.75 -25.18
C PRO A 430 23.07 -48.44 -23.83
N LYS A 431 21.83 -48.35 -23.32
CA LYS A 431 21.44 -48.90 -22.02
C LYS A 431 21.66 -50.42 -21.93
N GLY A 432 21.51 -51.13 -23.04
CA GLY A 432 21.72 -52.58 -23.14
C GLY A 432 23.19 -53.01 -23.13
N ALA A 433 24.13 -52.12 -23.44
CA ALA A 433 25.54 -52.45 -23.45
C ALA A 433 26.05 -52.71 -22.03
N LYS A 434 26.91 -53.72 -21.84
CA LYS A 434 27.46 -54.11 -20.52
C LYS A 434 28.95 -53.80 -20.33
N SER A 435 29.58 -53.13 -21.30
CA SER A 435 30.99 -52.69 -21.23
C SER A 435 31.13 -51.22 -21.62
N SER A 436 32.11 -50.54 -21.02
CA SER A 436 32.48 -49.15 -21.35
C SER A 436 33.08 -49.02 -22.74
N MET A 437 33.61 -50.10 -23.33
CA MET A 437 34.14 -50.09 -24.70
C MET A 437 33.08 -49.79 -25.77
N PHE A 438 31.79 -49.92 -25.44
CA PHE A 438 30.69 -49.54 -26.32
C PHE A 438 30.33 -48.04 -26.23
N THR A 439 31.18 -47.23 -25.58
CA THR A 439 31.00 -45.77 -25.55
C THR A 439 31.35 -45.21 -26.92
N ILE A 440 30.40 -44.47 -27.49
CA ILE A 440 30.55 -43.69 -28.70
C ILE A 440 30.98 -42.29 -28.27
N GLU A 441 32.07 -41.81 -28.83
CA GLU A 441 32.53 -40.43 -28.73
C GLU A 441 32.27 -39.71 -30.04
N LYS A 442 31.61 -38.55 -29.98
CA LYS A 442 31.43 -37.67 -31.14
C LYS A 442 31.76 -36.23 -30.77
N GLU A 443 32.46 -35.56 -31.67
CA GLU A 443 32.67 -34.11 -31.59
C GLU A 443 31.58 -33.38 -32.37
N ILE A 444 31.16 -32.23 -31.85
CA ILE A 444 30.22 -31.33 -32.51
C ILE A 444 30.58 -29.88 -32.23
N GLU A 445 30.49 -29.04 -33.26
CA GLU A 445 30.68 -27.60 -33.16
C GLU A 445 29.33 -26.91 -33.28
N ILE A 446 29.03 -26.05 -32.30
CA ILE A 446 27.84 -25.21 -32.29
C ILE A 446 28.23 -23.83 -32.78
N ILE A 447 27.59 -23.41 -33.88
CA ILE A 447 27.75 -22.08 -34.48
C ILE A 447 26.61 -21.18 -33.97
N GLU A 448 26.88 -19.88 -33.80
CA GLU A 448 25.92 -18.89 -33.34
C GLU A 448 24.59 -18.96 -34.12
N GLY A 449 23.49 -19.15 -33.38
CA GLY A 449 22.13 -19.19 -33.93
C GLY A 449 21.84 -20.34 -34.91
N SER A 450 22.75 -21.30 -35.06
CA SER A 450 22.56 -22.46 -35.93
C SER A 450 21.77 -23.58 -35.25
N SER A 451 21.16 -24.44 -36.05
CA SER A 451 20.58 -25.72 -35.59
C SER A 451 21.52 -26.85 -35.99
N ALA A 452 21.96 -27.65 -35.02
CA ALA A 452 22.81 -28.81 -35.23
C ALA A 452 22.07 -30.09 -34.78
N SER A 453 22.25 -31.18 -35.52
CA SER A 453 21.63 -32.47 -35.20
C SER A 453 22.72 -33.53 -35.09
N LEU A 454 22.76 -34.23 -33.96
CA LEU A 454 23.72 -35.29 -33.68
C LEU A 454 22.99 -36.62 -33.52
N ASN A 455 23.34 -37.59 -34.37
CA ASN A 455 22.82 -38.96 -34.28
C ASN A 455 23.83 -39.82 -33.52
N LEU A 456 23.39 -40.51 -32.47
CA LEU A 456 24.20 -41.33 -31.56
C LEU A 456 23.86 -42.82 -31.62
#